data_AF-A0AAP2E0K3-F1
#
_entry.id   AF-A0AAP2E0K3-F1
#
_cell.length_a   1.000
_cell.length_b   1.000
_cell.length_c   1.000
_cell.angle_alpha   90.00
_cell.angle_beta   90.00
_cell.angle_gamma   90.00
#
_symmetry.space_group_name_H-M   'P 1'
#
loop_
_entity.id
_entity.type
_entity.pdbx_description
1 polymer ?
#
loop_
_entity_poly.entity_id
_entity_poly.type
_entity_poly.pdbx_seq_one_letter_code
_entity_poly.pdbx_strand_id
1 'polypeptide(L)'
;MVPVEIGQKVKEVFDSKQMKLTDFADSLGTVRQNVYRIFRKRHLDTGLLLKISQVLEHNFFQYYVDPHAAAQAAPPAAAPADFEDQLALSRKEIDYLHKIIKLMEERSQLIQELEAKEMRLY
;
A
#
# COMPACT_ATOMS: atom_id res chain seq x y z
N MET A 1 -0.69 -29.84 -7.21
CA MET A 1 0.04 -28.66 -6.67
C MET A 1 1.51 -29.04 -6.53
N VAL A 2 2.41 -28.36 -7.24
CA VAL A 2 3.87 -28.61 -7.10
C VAL A 2 4.30 -28.03 -5.76
N PRO A 3 5.04 -28.77 -4.92
CA PRO A 3 5.48 -28.24 -3.64
C PRO A 3 6.46 -27.08 -3.86
N VAL A 4 6.15 -25.93 -3.29
CA VAL A 4 7.02 -24.74 -3.37
C VAL A 4 8.25 -24.99 -2.51
N GLU A 5 9.41 -25.06 -3.16
CA GLU A 5 10.71 -25.10 -2.47
C GLU A 5 11.15 -23.68 -2.13
N ILE A 6 10.70 -23.19 -0.97
CA ILE A 6 10.85 -21.78 -0.63
C ILE A 6 12.31 -21.34 -0.49
N GLY A 7 13.20 -22.23 -0.05
CA GLY A 7 14.63 -21.95 0.02
C GLY A 7 15.24 -21.65 -1.35
N GLN A 8 14.79 -22.35 -2.39
CA GLN A 8 15.24 -22.07 -3.76
C GLN A 8 14.72 -20.72 -4.24
N LYS A 9 13.46 -20.38 -3.95
CA LYS A 9 12.89 -19.06 -4.27
C LYS A 9 13.61 -17.92 -3.57
N VAL A 10 13.96 -18.11 -2.30
CA VAL A 10 14.80 -17.14 -1.58
C VAL A 10 16.16 -16.97 -2.25
N LYS A 11 16.79 -18.07 -2.71
CA LYS A 11 18.06 -18.00 -3.43
C LYS A 11 17.93 -17.27 -4.77
N GLU A 12 16.89 -17.55 -5.56
CA GLU A 12 16.65 -16.85 -6.83
C GLU A 12 16.52 -15.34 -6.63
N VAL A 13 15.73 -14.91 -5.66
CA VAL A 13 15.56 -13.47 -5.35
C VAL A 13 16.84 -12.87 -4.78
N PHE A 14 17.54 -13.59 -3.89
CA PHE A 14 18.83 -13.16 -3.37
C PHE A 14 19.86 -12.98 -4.50
N ASP A 15 19.98 -13.94 -5.42
CA ASP A 15 20.93 -13.89 -6.54
C ASP A 15 20.60 -12.72 -7.50
N SER A 16 19.31 -12.33 -7.61
CA SER A 16 18.88 -11.16 -8.40
C SER A 16 19.22 -9.83 -7.73
N LYS A 17 19.29 -9.79 -6.40
CA LYS A 17 19.79 -8.64 -5.66
C LYS A 17 21.32 -8.72 -5.69
N GLN A 18 22.01 -7.68 -6.18
CA GLN A 18 23.48 -7.60 -6.18
C GLN A 18 24.06 -7.41 -4.77
N MET A 19 23.64 -8.23 -3.81
CA MET A 19 23.96 -8.19 -2.39
C MET A 19 25.00 -9.26 -2.07
N LYS A 20 25.95 -8.95 -1.18
CA LYS A 20 26.93 -9.95 -0.73
C LYS A 20 26.28 -10.90 0.28
N LEU A 21 26.72 -12.16 0.24
CA LEU A 21 26.25 -13.19 1.16
C LEU A 21 26.59 -12.88 2.63
N THR A 22 27.69 -12.15 2.87
CA THR A 22 28.07 -11.66 4.20
C THR A 22 27.02 -10.71 4.74
N ASP A 23 26.71 -9.69 3.95
CA ASP A 23 25.81 -8.59 4.34
C ASP A 23 24.39 -9.13 4.57
N PHE A 24 23.99 -10.12 3.78
CA PHE A 24 22.73 -10.84 3.97
C PHE A 24 22.72 -11.69 5.25
N ALA A 25 23.81 -12.41 5.54
CA ALA A 25 23.94 -13.20 6.76
C ALA A 25 23.90 -12.30 8.01
N ASP A 26 24.61 -11.17 7.96
CA ASP A 26 24.66 -10.17 9.03
C ASP A 26 23.28 -9.54 9.26
N SER A 27 22.56 -9.18 8.18
CA SER A 27 21.19 -8.66 8.25
C SER A 27 20.21 -9.67 8.85
N LEU A 28 20.43 -10.97 8.59
CA LEU A 28 19.67 -12.04 9.20
C LEU A 28 20.13 -12.38 10.63
N GLY A 29 21.23 -11.82 11.11
CA GLY A 29 21.80 -12.12 12.43
C GLY A 29 22.34 -13.55 12.53
N THR A 30 22.93 -14.06 11.45
CA THR A 30 23.43 -15.44 11.35
C THR A 30 24.74 -15.51 10.58
N VAL A 31 25.38 -16.69 10.56
CA VAL A 31 26.59 -16.95 9.77
C VAL A 31 26.27 -17.44 8.35
N ARG A 32 27.20 -17.22 7.41
CA ARG A 32 27.09 -17.61 5.98
C ARG A 32 26.69 -19.07 5.78
N GLN A 33 27.20 -19.99 6.61
CA GLN A 33 26.89 -21.42 6.51
C GLN A 33 25.39 -21.70 6.72
N ASN A 34 24.74 -20.96 7.63
CA ASN A 34 23.31 -21.11 7.86
C ASN A 34 22.49 -20.57 6.69
N VAL A 35 22.95 -19.52 6.01
CA VAL A 35 22.31 -19.00 4.79
C VAL A 35 22.32 -20.06 3.68
N TYR A 36 23.44 -20.77 3.48
CA TYR A 36 23.46 -21.90 2.55
C TYR A 36 22.49 -23.02 2.94
N ARG A 37 22.28 -23.26 4.25
CA ARG A 37 21.27 -24.21 4.72
C ARG A 37 19.85 -23.71 4.44
N ILE A 38 19.58 -22.41 4.60
CA ILE A 38 18.29 -21.79 4.28
C ILE A 38 17.95 -22.02 2.81
N PHE A 39 18.88 -21.79 1.89
CA PHE A 39 18.64 -21.99 0.45
C PHE A 39 18.32 -23.44 0.05
N ARG A 40 18.73 -24.42 0.87
CA ARG A 40 18.46 -25.86 0.63
C ARG A 40 17.20 -26.36 1.33
N LYS A 41 16.56 -25.54 2.16
CA LYS A 41 15.36 -25.94 2.90
C LYS A 41 14.13 -25.84 2.00
N ARG A 42 13.33 -26.90 2.00
CA ARG A 42 12.03 -26.92 1.31
C ARG A 42 10.99 -26.03 2.00
N HIS A 43 11.06 -25.95 3.34
CA HIS A 43 10.18 -25.13 4.16
C HIS A 43 11.00 -24.29 5.14
N LEU A 44 10.53 -23.07 5.42
CA LEU A 44 11.12 -22.17 6.40
C LEU A 44 10.07 -21.83 7.45
N ASP A 45 10.54 -21.57 8.67
CA ASP A 45 9.71 -20.99 9.71
C ASP A 45 9.18 -19.61 9.27
N THR A 46 7.94 -19.28 9.63
CA THR A 46 7.28 -18.04 9.18
C THR A 46 7.97 -16.79 9.70
N GLY A 47 8.56 -16.81 10.91
CA GLY A 47 9.33 -15.71 11.45
C GLY A 47 10.62 -15.48 10.67
N LEU A 48 11.33 -16.57 10.34
CA LEU A 48 12.53 -16.49 9.50
C LEU A 48 12.19 -16.02 8.07
N LEU A 49 11.12 -16.53 7.48
CA LEU A 49 10.68 -16.13 6.14
C LEU A 49 10.26 -14.66 6.10
N LEU A 50 9.61 -14.15 7.15
CA LEU A 50 9.27 -12.74 7.27
C LEU A 50 10.53 -11.86 7.32
N LYS A 51 11.52 -12.24 8.13
CA LYS A 51 12.79 -11.51 8.22
C LYS A 51 13.52 -11.49 6.87
N ILE A 52 13.55 -12.62 6.17
CA ILE A 52 14.11 -12.72 4.81
C ILE A 52 13.32 -11.83 3.84
N SER A 53 11.98 -11.83 3.93
CA SER A 53 11.12 -10.99 3.10
C SER A 53 11.41 -9.50 3.29
N GLN A 54 11.68 -9.07 4.52
CA GLN A 54 12.04 -7.69 4.82
C GLN A 54 13.42 -7.31 4.27
N VAL A 55 14.44 -8.15 4.50
CA VAL A 55 15.81 -7.88 4.04
C VAL A 55 15.90 -7.90 2.51
N LEU A 56 15.17 -8.80 1.87
CA LEU A 56 15.12 -8.90 0.41
C LEU A 56 13.98 -8.08 -0.20
N GLU A 57 13.22 -7.33 0.59
CA GLU A 57 12.07 -6.51 0.15
C GLU A 57 11.15 -7.24 -0.84
N HIS A 58 10.92 -8.53 -0.60
CA HIS A 58 10.17 -9.40 -1.49
C HIS A 58 9.17 -10.21 -0.67
N ASN A 59 7.90 -10.18 -1.07
CA ASN A 59 6.87 -10.94 -0.37
C ASN A 59 6.95 -12.43 -0.75
N PHE A 60 7.65 -13.22 0.05
CA PHE A 60 7.75 -14.67 -0.19
C PHE A 60 6.47 -15.43 0.15
N PHE A 61 5.54 -14.85 0.92
CA PHE A 61 4.27 -15.52 1.25
C PHE A 61 3.35 -15.67 0.03
N GLN A 62 3.53 -14.82 -0.99
CA GLN A 62 2.77 -14.89 -2.24
C GLN A 62 2.90 -16.25 -2.96
N TYR A 63 4.02 -16.95 -2.77
CA TYR A 63 4.24 -18.25 -3.42
C TYR A 63 3.39 -19.36 -2.81
N TYR A 64 2.84 -19.17 -1.61
CA TYR A 64 1.95 -20.14 -0.97
C TYR A 64 0.48 -19.88 -1.25
N VAL A 65 0.14 -18.74 -1.85
CA VAL A 65 -1.22 -18.40 -2.22
C VAL A 65 -1.56 -19.12 -3.52
N ASP A 66 -2.61 -19.94 -3.50
CA ASP A 66 -3.13 -20.52 -4.73
C ASP A 66 -3.74 -19.38 -5.58
N PRO A 67 -3.26 -19.15 -6.81
CA PRO A 67 -3.82 -18.11 -7.69
C PRO A 67 -5.33 -18.32 -7.95
N HIS A 68 -5.83 -19.56 -7.89
CA HIS A 68 -7.25 -19.85 -8.01
C HIS A 68 -8.05 -19.55 -6.74
N ALA A 69 -7.40 -19.57 -5.57
CA ALA A 69 -7.99 -19.13 -4.31
C ALA A 69 -7.96 -17.59 -4.19
N ALA A 70 -6.93 -16.92 -4.69
CA ALA A 70 -6.86 -15.45 -4.73
C ALA A 70 -7.97 -14.83 -5.60
N ALA A 71 -8.38 -15.50 -6.69
CA ALA A 71 -9.54 -15.08 -7.49
C ALA A 71 -10.89 -15.20 -6.73
N GLN A 72 -10.94 -16.06 -5.70
CA GLN A 72 -12.11 -16.27 -4.84
C GLN A 72 -12.04 -15.48 -3.52
N ALA A 73 -10.83 -15.08 -3.11
CA ALA A 73 -10.51 -14.33 -1.89
C ALA A 73 -10.17 -12.86 -2.15
N ALA A 74 -10.20 -12.41 -3.40
CA ALA A 74 -10.45 -11.00 -3.67
C ALA A 74 -11.70 -10.60 -2.86
N PRO A 75 -11.74 -9.42 -2.21
CA PRO A 75 -13.04 -8.88 -1.82
C PRO A 75 -13.95 -9.02 -3.05
N PRO A 76 -15.20 -9.49 -2.88
CA PRO A 76 -16.06 -9.78 -4.02
C PRO A 76 -15.91 -8.63 -5.00
N ALA A 77 -15.64 -8.96 -6.27
CA ALA A 77 -15.50 -8.00 -7.36
C ALA A 77 -16.78 -7.16 -7.62
N ALA A 78 -17.65 -7.06 -6.63
CA ALA A 78 -18.80 -6.18 -6.54
C ALA A 78 -18.44 -4.74 -6.14
N ALA A 79 -17.28 -4.46 -5.54
CA ALA A 79 -17.02 -3.13 -4.98
C ALA A 79 -16.33 -2.05 -5.88
N PRO A 80 -15.74 -2.29 -7.07
CA PRO A 80 -15.10 -1.19 -7.80
C PRO A 80 -16.12 -0.15 -8.31
N ALA A 81 -17.31 -0.58 -8.73
CA ALA A 81 -18.38 0.34 -9.14
C ALA A 81 -18.89 1.20 -7.96
N ASP A 82 -19.12 0.57 -6.80
CA ASP A 82 -19.58 1.28 -5.60
C ASP A 82 -18.55 2.32 -5.12
N PHE A 83 -17.26 2.02 -5.21
CA PHE A 83 -16.20 2.97 -4.85
C PHE A 83 -16.07 4.11 -5.87
N GLU A 84 -16.17 3.81 -7.17
CA GLU A 84 -16.17 4.84 -8.22
C GLU A 84 -17.37 5.79 -8.10
N ASP A 85 -18.54 5.24 -7.82
CA ASP A 85 -19.76 6.01 -7.58
C ASP A 85 -19.66 6.85 -6.30
N GLN A 86 -19.10 6.30 -5.20
CA GLN A 86 -18.83 7.05 -3.97
C GLN A 86 -17.81 8.19 -4.18
N LEU A 87 -16.77 7.96 -4.99
CA LEU A 87 -15.78 8.97 -5.35
C LEU A 87 -16.39 10.07 -6.23
N ALA A 88 -17.24 9.69 -7.18
CA ALA A 88 -17.96 10.63 -8.02
C ALA A 88 -18.95 11.48 -7.21
N LEU A 89 -19.68 10.87 -6.27
CA LEU A 89 -20.57 11.58 -5.35
C LEU A 89 -19.80 12.56 -4.47
N SER A 90 -18.69 12.10 -3.88
CA SER A 90 -17.83 12.91 -3.01
C SER A 90 -17.21 14.10 -3.76
N ARG A 91 -16.82 13.93 -5.03
CA ARG A 91 -16.36 15.04 -5.88
C ARG A 91 -17.45 16.08 -6.10
N LYS A 92 -18.68 15.65 -6.41
CA LYS A 92 -19.83 16.55 -6.56
C LYS A 92 -20.15 17.30 -5.27
N GLU A 93 -20.05 16.63 -4.12
CA GLU A 93 -20.23 17.24 -2.79
C GLU A 93 -19.20 18.36 -2.57
N ILE A 94 -17.92 18.09 -2.84
CA ILE A 94 -16.83 19.06 -2.72
C ILE A 94 -17.08 20.28 -3.63
N ASP A 95 -17.46 20.06 -4.88
CA ASP A 95 -17.75 21.14 -5.83
C ASP A 95 -18.93 22.02 -5.35
N TYR A 96 -19.96 21.40 -4.79
CA TYR A 96 -21.11 22.11 -4.24
C TYR A 96 -20.74 22.92 -3.00
N LEU A 97 -19.96 22.34 -2.09
CA LEU A 97 -19.46 23.03 -0.90
C LEU A 97 -18.59 24.23 -1.28
N HIS A 98 -17.68 24.09 -2.26
CA HIS A 98 -16.90 25.21 -2.77
C HIS A 98 -17.79 26.33 -3.33
N LYS A 99 -18.87 25.97 -4.03
CA LYS A 99 -19.82 26.95 -4.56
C LYS A 99 -20.59 27.67 -3.45
N ILE A 100 -20.99 26.96 -2.40
CA ILE A 100 -21.60 27.58 -1.21
C ILE A 100 -20.64 28.54 -0.53
N ILE A 101 -19.39 28.12 -0.29
CA ILE A 101 -18.38 28.95 0.36
C ILE A 101 -18.19 30.25 -0.41
N LYS A 102 -18.02 30.17 -1.74
CA LYS A 102 -17.91 31.35 -2.61
C LYS A 102 -19.12 32.29 -2.48
N LEU A 103 -20.35 31.76 -2.52
CA LEU A 103 -21.56 32.56 -2.39
C LEU A 103 -21.67 33.22 -1.01
N MET A 104 -21.23 32.55 0.06
CA MET A 104 -21.21 33.12 1.40
C MET A 104 -20.18 34.25 1.52
N GLU A 105 -18.99 34.09 0.94
CA GLU A 105 -17.96 35.13 0.90
C GLU A 105 -18.44 36.37 0.14
N GLU A 106 -19.04 36.19 -1.04
CA GLU A 106 -19.62 37.28 -1.84
C GLU A 106 -20.73 38.01 -1.07
N ARG A 107 -21.62 37.27 -0.40
CA ARG A 107 -22.68 37.86 0.44
C ARG A 107 -22.10 38.62 1.62
N SER A 108 -21.07 38.10 2.26
CA SER A 108 -20.39 38.76 3.39
C SER A 108 -19.75 40.08 2.95
N GLN A 109 -19.11 40.11 1.79
CA GLN A 109 -18.49 41.33 1.24
C GLN A 109 -19.54 42.40 0.93
N LEU A 110 -20.66 42.02 0.31
CA LEU A 110 -21.75 42.97 0.01
C LEU A 110 -22.35 43.59 1.26
N ILE A 111 -22.53 42.80 2.33
CA ILE A 111 -23.03 43.32 3.61
C ILE A 111 -22.04 44.33 4.20
N GLN A 112 -20.74 44.01 4.21
CA GLN A 112 -19.71 44.93 4.69
C GLN A 112 -19.64 46.22 3.84
N GLU A 113 -19.80 46.13 2.53
CA GLU A 113 -19.85 47.31 1.65
C GLU A 113 -21.08 48.19 1.91
N LEU A 114 -22.23 47.57 2.18
CA LEU A 114 -23.46 48.30 2.53
C LEU A 114 -23.29 49.02 3.86
N GLU A 115 -22.80 48.33 4.90
CA GLU A 115 -22.50 48.93 6.21
C GLU A 115 -21.47 50.08 6.09
N ALA A 116 -20.43 49.90 5.27
CA ALA A 116 -19.41 50.93 5.03
C ALA A 116 -19.96 52.14 4.26
N LYS A 117 -20.92 51.94 3.35
CA LYS A 117 -21.60 53.03 2.62
C LYS A 117 -22.56 53.79 3.53
N GLU A 118 -23.31 53.10 4.38
CA GLU A 118 -24.16 53.73 5.39
C GLU A 118 -23.33 54.58 6.36
N MET A 119 -22.18 54.09 6.83
CA MET A 119 -21.29 54.83 7.73
C MET A 119 -20.65 56.08 7.09
N ARG A 120 -20.51 56.12 5.76
CA ARG A 120 -19.98 57.29 5.03
C ARG A 120 -21.02 58.38 4.74
N LEU A 121 -22.31 58.09 4.97
CA LEU A 121 -23.42 59.03 4.76
C LEU A 121 -23.82 59.78 6.06
N TYR A 122 -23.19 59.46 7.19
CA TYR A 122 -23.28 60.17 8.47
C TYR A 122 -22.01 60.98 8.72
#